data_AF-A0A0J1BFA5-F1
#
_entry.id   AF-A0A0J1BFA5-F1
#
_cell.length_a   1.000
_cell.length_b   1.000
_cell.length_c   1.000
_cell.angle_alpha   90.00
_cell.angle_beta   90.00
_cell.angle_gamma   90.00
#
_symmetry.space_group_name_H-M   'P 1'
#
loop_
_entity.id
_entity.type
_entity.pdbx_description
1 polymer ?
#
loop_
_entity_poly.entity_id
_entity_poly.type
_entity_poly.pdbx_seq_one_letter_code
_entity_poly.pdbx_strand_id
1 'polypeptide(L)' 'MIELAYRCDLPNHQHHVYTLMQYGSDEPFSYMIDGEVIGKLDKVEGSWKQLSGKDTPQEVINDIGSFLDNRKY' A
#
# COMPACT_ATOMS: atom_id res chain seq x y z
N MET A 1 -10.03 -11.66 3.75
CA MET A 1 -8.63 -11.28 4.00
C MET A 1 -7.83 -11.45 2.73
N ILE A 2 -7.15 -10.40 2.31
CA ILE A 2 -6.22 -10.36 1.18
C ILE A 2 -4.85 -9.98 1.74
N GLU A 3 -3.81 -10.68 1.30
CA GLU A 3 -2.42 -10.38 1.61
C GLU A 3 -1.60 -10.39 0.32
N LEU A 4 -0.81 -9.34 0.10
CA LEU A 4 -0.09 -9.13 -1.14
C LEU A 4 1.30 -8.59 -0.84
N ALA A 5 2.30 -9.12 -1.53
CA ALA A 5 3.61 -8.51 -1.58
C ALA A 5 3.68 -7.51 -2.73
N TYR A 6 4.03 -6.27 -2.43
CA TYR A 6 4.32 -5.21 -3.39
C TYR A 6 5.80 -4.84 -3.31
N ARG A 7 6.53 -4.96 -4.43
CA ARG A 7 7.92 -4.55 -4.52
C ARG A 7 7.97 -3.14 -5.09
N CYS A 8 8.52 -2.22 -4.30
CA CYS A 8 8.80 -0.84 -4.70
C CYS A 8 10.27 -0.71 -5.06
N ASP A 9 10.57 -0.41 -6.32
CA ASP A 9 11.94 -0.16 -6.77
C ASP A 9 12.29 1.33 -6.57
N LEU A 10 13.37 1.58 -5.84
CA LEU A 10 13.90 2.93 -5.58
C LEU A 10 14.98 3.31 -6.60
N PRO A 11 15.24 4.62 -6.82
CA PRO A 11 16.22 5.11 -7.80
C PRO A 11 17.64 4.52 -7.67
N ASN A 12 18.02 4.08 -6.46
CA ASN A 12 19.36 3.57 -6.15
C ASN A 12 19.52 2.06 -6.37
N HIS A 13 18.68 1.43 -7.20
CA HIS A 13 18.61 -0.04 -7.35
C HIS A 13 18.29 -0.80 -6.05
N GLN A 14 17.87 -0.08 -5.02
CA GLN A 14 17.31 -0.65 -3.80
C GLN A 14 15.84 -0.95 -4.05
N HIS A 15 15.32 -1.94 -3.35
CA HIS A 15 13.89 -2.20 -3.35
C HIS A 15 13.41 -2.38 -1.92
N HIS A 16 12.20 -1.90 -1.65
CA HIS A 16 11.46 -2.24 -0.44
C HIS A 16 10.32 -3.18 -0.81
N VAL A 17 10.10 -4.19 0.03
CA VAL A 17 8.92 -5.05 -0.08
C VAL A 17 7.92 -4.59 0.95
N TYR A 18 6.79 -4.11 0.45
CA TYR A 18 5.62 -3.80 1.25
C TYR A 18 4.71 -5.02 1.31
N THR A 19 4.25 -5.36 2.51
CA THR A 19 3.13 -6.29 2.68
C THR A 19 1.84 -5.48 2.79
N LEU A 20 0.96 -5.64 1.81
CA LEU A 20 -0.37 -5.03 1.78
C LEU A 20 -1.38 -6.04 2.31
N MET A 21 -2.17 -5.65 3.30
CA MET A 21 -3.13 -6.54 3.94
C MET A 21 -4.47 -5.85 4.09
N GLN A 22 -5.53 -6.50 3.62
CA GLN A 22 -6.91 -6.06 3.83
C GLN A 22 -7.66 -7.16 4.57
N TYR A 23 -8.17 -6.86 5.77
CA TYR A 23 -8.82 -7.86 6.62
C TYR A 23 -10.25 -8.16 6.15
N GLY A 24 -11.02 -7.13 5.78
CA GLY A 24 -12.35 -7.23 5.17
C GLY A 24 -12.49 -6.36 3.90
N SER A 25 -13.40 -6.70 3.00
CA SER A 25 -13.58 -6.00 1.70
C SER A 25 -13.85 -4.50 1.82
N ASP A 26 -14.50 -4.09 2.91
CA ASP A 26 -14.85 -2.70 3.21
C ASP A 26 -13.85 -2.03 4.16
N GLU A 27 -12.75 -2.71 4.48
CA GLU A 27 -11.70 -2.16 5.33
C GLU A 27 -10.54 -1.57 4.51
N PRO A 28 -9.87 -0.51 4.99
CA PRO A 28 -8.65 0.00 4.39
C PRO A 28 -7.55 -1.07 4.34
N PHE A 29 -6.71 -1.00 3.30
CA PHE A 29 -5.48 -1.79 3.24
C PHE A 29 -4.48 -1.25 4.27
N SER A 30 -3.93 -2.12 5.11
CA SER A 30 -2.72 -1.82 5.88
C SER A 30 -1.50 -2.13 5.01
N TYR A 31 -0.50 -1.27 5.03
CA TYR A 31 0.78 -1.51 4.36
C TYR A 31 1.92 -1.53 5.38
N MET A 32 2.76 -2.54 5.26
CA MET A 32 3.79 -2.91 6.25
C MET A 32 5.16 -3.04 5.58
N ILE A 33 6.22 -2.74 6.31
CA ILE A 33 7.61 -3.05 5.94
C ILE A 33 8.22 -3.82 7.10
N ASP A 34 8.90 -4.94 6.82
CA ASP A 34 9.59 -5.77 7.82
C ASP A 34 8.71 -6.16 9.03
N GLY A 35 7.41 -6.37 8.78
CA GLY A 35 6.42 -6.73 9.80
C GLY A 35 5.88 -5.56 10.63
N GLU A 36 6.36 -4.33 10.40
CA GLU A 36 5.86 -3.12 11.04
C GLU A 36 4.79 -2.46 10.17
N VAL A 37 3.63 -2.14 10.75
CA VAL A 37 2.58 -1.35 10.09
C VAL A 37 3.05 0.08 9.93
N ILE A 38 3.22 0.50 8.67
CA ILE A 38 3.59 1.87 8.31
C ILE A 38 2.36 2.74 8.29
N GLY A 39 1.26 2.24 7.72
CA GLY A 39 0.01 2.99 7.65
C GLY A 39 -1.14 2.21 7.06
N LYS A 40 -2.24 2.94 6.86
CA LYS A 40 -3.44 2.45 6.18
C LYS A 40 -3.70 3.30 4.95
N LEU A 41 -4.06 2.65 3.84
CA LEU A 41 -4.50 3.29 2.61
C LEU A 41 -5.92 2.87 2.24
N ASP A 42 -6.64 3.80 1.61
CA ASP A 42 -7.95 3.56 1.06
C ASP A 42 -8.18 4.42 -0.18
N LYS A 43 -9.17 4.04 -1.00
CA LYS A 43 -9.54 4.76 -2.20
C LYS A 43 -10.65 5.76 -1.89
N VAL A 44 -10.27 7.01 -1.70
CA VAL A 44 -11.18 8.11 -1.39
C VAL A 44 -11.39 8.96 -2.64
N GLU A 45 -12.65 9.08 -3.09
CA GLU A 45 -13.03 9.85 -4.28
C GLU A 45 -12.27 9.40 -5.54
N GLY A 46 -12.05 8.09 -5.68
CA GLY A 46 -11.36 7.49 -6.83
C GLY A 46 -9.83 7.60 -6.79
N SER A 47 -9.26 8.22 -5.76
CA SER A 47 -7.80 8.32 -5.57
C SER A 47 -7.35 7.57 -4.31
N TRP A 48 -6.26 6.81 -4.42
CA TRP A 48 -5.66 6.15 -3.26
C TRP A 48 -4.98 7.18 -2.35
N LYS A 49 -5.33 7.16 -1.06
CA LYS A 49 -4.81 8.08 -0.05
C LYS A 49 -4.40 7.32 1.19
N GLN A 50 -3.34 7.79 1.84
CA GLN A 50 -3.01 7.34 3.19
C GLN A 50 -4.01 7.96 4.17
N LEU A 51 -4.69 7.12 4.95
CA LEU A 51 -5.63 7.55 5.98
C LEU A 51 -4.95 7.79 7.33
N SER A 52 -3.91 7.02 7.63
CA SER A 52 -3.17 7.08 8.91
C SER A 52 -1.80 6.44 8.77
N GLY A 53 -0.87 6.76 9.66
CA GLY A 53 0.45 6.12 9.72
C GLY A 53 1.61 7.11 9.73
N LYS A 54 2.81 6.58 9.46
CA LYS A 54 4.04 7.37 9.28
C LYS A 54 4.00 8.13 7.96
N ASP A 55 4.71 9.24 7.87
CA ASP A 55 4.83 10.02 6.64
C ASP A 55 5.39 9.14 5.52
N THR A 56 4.59 8.94 4.47
CA THR A 56 4.91 8.08 3.33
C THR A 56 4.88 8.95 2.07
N PRO A 57 5.94 8.94 1.24
CA PRO A 57 5.96 9.74 0.01
C PRO A 57 4.74 9.43 -0.87
N GLN A 58 4.10 10.48 -1.40
CA GLN A 58 2.87 10.33 -2.19
C GLN A 58 3.08 9.46 -3.44
N GLU A 59 4.28 9.46 -4.03
CA GLU A 59 4.64 8.58 -5.14
C GLU A 59 4.48 7.11 -4.79
N VAL A 60 4.94 6.70 -3.59
CA VAL A 60 4.79 5.32 -3.10
C VAL A 60 3.31 4.95 -2.91
N ILE A 61 2.50 5.88 -2.37
CA ILE A 61 1.06 5.67 -2.21
C ILE A 61 0.37 5.48 -3.56
N ASN A 62 0.74 6.30 -4.56
CA ASN A 62 0.19 6.21 -5.91
C ASN A 62 0.57 4.89 -6.58
N ASP A 63 1.81 4.44 -6.41
CA ASP A 63 2.28 3.18 -7.00
C ASP A 63 1.61 1.97 -6.35
N ILE A 64 1.50 1.95 -5.02
CA ILE A 64 0.73 0.92 -4.29
C ILE A 64 -0.71 0.90 -4.77
N GLY A 65 -1.35 2.07 -4.88
CA GLY A 65 -2.72 2.19 -5.36
C GLY A 65 -2.91 1.65 -6.78
N SER A 66 -1.97 1.98 -7.68
CA SER A 66 -1.96 1.47 -9.06
C SER A 66 -1.77 -0.06 -9.11
N PHE A 67 -0.93 -0.60 -8.23
CA PHE A 67 -0.77 -2.04 -8.07
C PHE A 67 -2.06 -2.73 -7.59
N LEU A 68 -2.76 -2.13 -6.62
CA LEU A 68 -4.03 -2.65 -6.11
C LEU A 68 -5.13 -2.60 -7.17
N ASP A 69 -5.26 -1.49 -7.91
CA ASP A 69 -6.26 -1.34 -8.97
C ASP A 69 -6.10 -2.36 -10.11
N ASN A 70 -4.86 -2.74 -10.43
CA ASN A 70 -4.56 -3.70 -11.49
C ASN A 70 -4.92 -5.14 -11.13
N ARG A 71 -5.21 -5.41 -9.85
CA ARG A 71 -5.61 -6.74 -9.40
C ARG A 71 -7.10 -6.75 -9.13
N LYS A 72 -7.80 -7.67 -9.79
CA LYS A 72 -9.20 -7.94 -9.52
C LYS A 72 -9.29 -8.83 -8.29
N TYR A 73 -9.56 -8.24 -7.14
CA TYR A 73 -9.87 -8.97 -5.90
C TYR A 73 -11.38 -9.05 -5.71
#